data_AF-A0A933NY59-F1
#
_entry.id   AF-A0A933NY59-F1
#
_cell.length_a   1.000
_cell.length_b   1.000
_cell.length_c   1.000
_cell.angle_alpha   90.00
_cell.angle_beta   90.00
_cell.angle_gamma   90.00
#
_symmetry.space_group_name_H-M   'P 1'
#
loop_
_entity.id
_entity.type
_entity.pdbx_description
1 polymer ?
#
loop_
_entity_poly.entity_id
_entity_poly.type
_entity_poly.pdbx_seq_one_letter_code
_entity_poly.pdbx_strand_id
1 'polypeptide(L)'
;MAYDFVIAGGGSAASVAAMRLVREFGFRVLILERGPATTSRLMAMPAGYMKYLARDDFLEMHHTVPQPQLGGRGPIVPVAKALGGGSAVNAMVYMRGQREDYDGWAAGLGNAGQWGYADLLPHFTGIEQNAVFNDRYHGISGNLRVANPGYISGTTEDFLRAAQGLGHAYNPDFNGARQSGVGIMQHTYGQWGRYRERSDAKKAFLDPLAGDSRLTIVTGARVDRVLIDGQRAVGVVYTQGGEQKTALAEREVLVASGTYNTAKLLMLSGIGPADQLRQHGVAVVADLPVGQNLQDHHEVPVIATTKGKSGYFGEDRGWPLLRNGLQYLLFNSGPVTTTGIEACLFYDPDGGERPTIQLYCAPIVYLDRDVSSAKPTWGVTFTSCLLRPKARGSVTLRSADPAAQPVVDCNFFGDPDDLRLTIASVRHARKLLETEPFKSKIAGELLPGPAIDDEAGLTKFAGQTVKTNYHPVGTARMGADADPTSVVDGDLRVKGIAGLRVIDCSIMPAIVSGNTNAPAMAIGSKAAAMIAMAHGMPVGSPIS
;
A
#
# COMPACT_ATOMS: atom_id res chain seq x y z
N MET A 1 14.89 5.16 -30.88
CA MET A 1 13.42 5.26 -30.93
C MET A 1 13.01 6.11 -29.75
N ALA A 2 12.30 7.21 -29.99
CA ALA A 2 11.88 8.12 -28.93
C ALA A 2 10.52 7.69 -28.36
N TYR A 3 10.34 7.83 -27.04
CA TYR A 3 9.12 7.48 -26.33
C TYR A 3 8.34 8.75 -26.03
N ASP A 4 7.01 8.67 -26.08
CA ASP A 4 6.18 9.81 -25.70
C ASP A 4 6.32 10.07 -24.19
N PHE A 5 6.28 8.99 -23.41
CA PHE A 5 6.43 9.02 -21.96
C PHE A 5 7.47 8.01 -21.48
N VAL A 6 8.27 8.43 -20.50
CA VAL A 6 9.16 7.54 -19.75
C VAL A 6 8.69 7.48 -18.30
N ILE A 7 8.37 6.30 -17.81
CA ILE A 7 7.92 6.04 -16.44
C ILE A 7 9.07 5.48 -15.60
N ALA A 8 9.43 6.19 -14.54
CA ALA A 8 10.43 5.77 -13.56
C ALA A 8 9.76 4.99 -12.42
N GLY A 9 9.78 3.66 -12.53
CA GLY A 9 9.13 2.72 -11.63
C GLY A 9 7.97 1.97 -12.29
N GLY A 10 7.92 0.65 -12.13
CA GLY A 10 6.90 -0.24 -12.66
C GLY A 10 5.88 -0.68 -11.61
N GLY A 11 5.53 0.21 -10.68
CA GLY A 11 4.61 -0.08 -9.58
C GLY A 11 3.13 -0.10 -9.96
N SER A 12 2.24 -0.18 -8.97
CA SER A 12 0.81 -0.36 -9.19
C SER A 12 0.15 0.78 -9.95
N ALA A 13 0.49 2.03 -9.63
CA ALA A 13 -0.02 3.19 -10.35
C ALA A 13 0.52 3.27 -11.79
N ALA A 14 1.82 3.00 -11.98
CA ALA A 14 2.47 2.98 -13.30
C ALA A 14 1.83 1.96 -14.24
N SER A 15 1.53 0.75 -13.75
CA SER A 15 0.91 -0.30 -14.55
C SER A 15 -0.44 0.13 -15.12
N VAL A 16 -1.28 0.75 -14.29
CA VAL A 16 -2.59 1.25 -14.73
C VAL A 16 -2.42 2.42 -15.71
N ALA A 17 -1.56 3.38 -15.37
CA ALA A 17 -1.32 4.55 -16.22
C ALA A 17 -0.81 4.14 -17.61
N ALA A 18 0.16 3.23 -17.66
CA ALA A 18 0.71 2.70 -18.91
C ALA A 18 -0.35 2.01 -19.75
N MET A 19 -1.22 1.18 -19.13
CA MET A 19 -2.30 0.53 -19.87
C MET A 19 -3.20 1.52 -20.58
N ARG A 20 -3.63 2.56 -19.86
CA ARG A 20 -4.52 3.59 -20.40
C ARG A 20 -3.81 4.44 -21.46
N LEU A 21 -2.61 4.93 -21.19
CA LEU A 21 -1.81 5.71 -22.14
C LEU A 21 -1.58 4.97 -23.47
N VAL A 22 -1.33 3.66 -23.41
CA VAL A 22 -1.11 2.84 -24.61
C VAL A 22 -2.43 2.45 -25.29
N ARG A 23 -3.36 1.82 -24.56
CA ARG A 23 -4.58 1.25 -25.18
C ARG A 23 -5.63 2.29 -25.52
N GLU A 24 -5.89 3.24 -24.61
CA GLU A 24 -6.95 4.22 -24.79
C GLU A 24 -6.49 5.42 -25.63
N PHE A 25 -5.26 5.88 -25.41
CA PHE A 25 -4.77 7.13 -25.99
C PHE A 25 -3.70 6.95 -27.06
N GLY A 26 -3.19 5.74 -27.26
CA GLY A 26 -2.30 5.42 -28.38
C GLY A 26 -0.85 5.89 -28.24
N PHE A 27 -0.42 6.27 -27.05
CA PHE A 27 0.94 6.74 -26.80
C PHE A 27 1.96 5.60 -26.66
N ARG A 28 3.23 5.91 -26.96
CA ARG A 28 4.39 5.06 -26.75
C ARG A 28 4.98 5.30 -25.36
N VAL A 29 5.06 4.26 -24.57
CA VAL A 29 5.46 4.31 -23.16
C VAL A 29 6.66 3.41 -22.91
N LEU A 30 7.67 3.93 -22.23
CA LEU A 30 8.76 3.16 -21.64
C LEU A 30 8.56 3.07 -20.12
N ILE A 31 8.57 1.86 -19.56
CA ILE A 31 8.66 1.63 -18.11
C ILE A 31 10.07 1.15 -17.77
N LEU A 32 10.71 1.82 -16.80
CA LEU A 32 11.97 1.38 -16.20
C LEU A 32 11.70 0.89 -14.78
N GLU A 33 11.95 -0.40 -14.52
CA GLU A 33 11.74 -1.03 -13.22
C GLU A 33 13.03 -1.65 -12.69
N ARG A 34 13.39 -1.33 -11.45
CA ARG A 34 14.63 -1.83 -10.82
C ARG A 34 14.57 -3.31 -10.45
N GLY A 35 13.39 -3.81 -10.11
CA GLY A 35 13.14 -5.20 -9.73
C GLY A 35 12.99 -6.13 -10.93
N PRO A 36 12.88 -7.45 -10.67
CA PRO A 36 12.64 -8.44 -11.69
C PRO A 36 11.24 -8.31 -12.31
N ALA A 37 11.10 -8.81 -13.54
CA ALA A 37 9.83 -8.84 -14.27
C ALA A 37 8.78 -9.78 -13.66
N THR A 38 9.23 -10.81 -12.94
CA THR A 38 8.36 -11.84 -12.38
C THR A 38 8.73 -12.12 -10.94
N THR A 39 7.71 -12.43 -10.15
CA THR A 39 7.85 -12.99 -8.79
C THR A 39 7.82 -14.51 -8.83
N SER A 40 8.00 -15.14 -7.67
CA SER A 40 7.83 -16.59 -7.54
C SER A 40 6.42 -17.04 -7.93
N ARG A 41 6.31 -18.19 -8.61
CA ARG A 41 5.02 -18.83 -8.94
C ARG A 41 4.16 -19.11 -7.72
N LEU A 42 4.77 -19.33 -6.54
CA LEU A 42 4.03 -19.50 -5.30
C LEU A 42 3.25 -18.24 -4.92
N MET A 43 3.76 -17.04 -5.26
CA MET A 43 3.08 -15.78 -4.93
C MET A 43 1.84 -15.50 -5.79
N ALA A 44 1.64 -16.28 -6.86
CA ALA A 44 0.38 -16.30 -7.60
C ALA A 44 -0.74 -16.95 -6.78
N MET A 45 -0.43 -17.91 -5.91
CA MET A 45 -1.41 -18.49 -4.99
C MET A 45 -1.69 -17.50 -3.84
N PRO A 46 -2.96 -17.26 -3.46
CA PRO A 46 -3.29 -16.30 -2.41
C PRO A 46 -2.53 -16.50 -1.09
N ALA A 47 -2.35 -17.74 -0.63
CA ALA A 47 -1.59 -18.01 0.60
C ALA A 47 -0.05 -17.92 0.44
N GLY A 48 0.47 -17.91 -0.78
CA GLY A 48 1.90 -18.12 -1.04
C GLY A 48 2.80 -16.92 -0.71
N TYR A 49 2.24 -15.71 -0.63
CA TYR A 49 3.01 -14.50 -0.31
C TYR A 49 3.63 -14.52 1.09
N MET A 50 2.99 -15.21 2.06
CA MET A 50 3.49 -15.30 3.43
C MET A 50 4.93 -15.83 3.51
N LYS A 51 5.33 -16.71 2.57
CA LYS A 51 6.68 -17.28 2.51
C LYS A 51 7.77 -16.27 2.13
N TYR A 52 7.39 -15.09 1.65
CA TYR A 52 8.29 -14.06 1.12
C TYR A 52 8.28 -12.76 1.94
N LEU A 53 7.44 -12.63 2.99
CA LEU A 53 7.30 -11.39 3.77
C LEU A 53 8.58 -10.92 4.47
N ALA A 54 9.50 -11.83 4.79
CA ALA A 54 10.76 -11.54 5.48
C ALA A 54 12.00 -11.80 4.59
N ARG A 55 11.81 -11.89 3.26
CA ARG A 55 12.88 -12.17 2.31
C ARG A 55 13.08 -11.01 1.35
N ASP A 56 14.30 -10.79 0.91
CA ASP A 56 14.70 -9.67 0.04
C ASP A 56 14.71 -10.02 -1.46
N ASP A 57 14.20 -11.21 -1.84
CA ASP A 57 14.06 -11.63 -3.24
C ASP A 57 13.31 -10.57 -4.08
N PHE A 58 12.22 -10.03 -3.51
CA PHE A 58 11.31 -9.06 -4.13
C PHE A 58 11.03 -7.83 -3.26
N LEU A 59 11.75 -7.71 -2.14
CA LEU A 59 11.61 -6.61 -1.19
C LEU A 59 12.96 -5.90 -1.03
N GLU A 60 12.91 -4.62 -0.70
CA GLU A 60 14.03 -3.87 -0.15
C GLU A 60 13.66 -3.48 1.28
N MET A 61 14.49 -3.92 2.24
CA MET A 61 14.29 -3.66 3.66
C MET A 61 14.95 -2.33 4.02
N HIS A 62 14.16 -1.29 4.27
CA HIS A 62 14.70 -0.02 4.76
C HIS A 62 14.78 -0.04 6.29
N HIS A 63 15.96 0.26 6.82
CA HIS A 63 16.13 0.49 8.25
C HIS A 63 15.85 1.97 8.54
N THR A 64 14.78 2.22 9.30
CA THR A 64 14.41 3.58 9.69
C THR A 64 15.35 4.10 10.78
N VAL A 65 15.38 5.42 10.99
CA VAL A 65 16.17 6.02 12.07
C VAL A 65 15.66 5.54 13.43
N PRO A 66 16.56 5.38 14.43
CA PRO A 66 16.16 5.15 15.81
C PRO A 66 15.24 6.26 16.33
N GLN A 67 14.09 5.88 16.87
CA GLN A 67 13.07 6.82 17.38
C GLN A 67 13.05 6.76 18.92
N PRO A 68 13.35 7.87 19.63
CA PRO A 68 13.41 7.90 21.09
C PRO A 68 12.12 7.41 21.77
N GLN A 69 10.95 7.82 21.23
CA GLN A 69 9.63 7.42 21.73
C GLN A 69 9.33 5.92 21.58
N LEU A 70 10.08 5.21 20.73
CA LEU A 70 9.99 3.76 20.55
C LEU A 70 11.04 3.00 21.38
N GLY A 71 11.66 3.66 22.36
CA GLY A 71 12.75 3.08 23.15
C GLY A 71 14.04 2.91 22.35
N GLY A 72 14.27 3.75 21.33
CA GLY A 72 15.45 3.70 20.46
C GLY A 72 15.35 2.68 19.31
N ARG A 73 14.19 2.06 19.08
CA ARG A 73 13.95 1.22 17.90
C ARG A 73 13.91 2.06 16.63
N GLY A 74 14.52 1.53 15.56
CA GLY A 74 14.27 1.93 14.18
C GLY A 74 13.57 0.78 13.45
N PRO A 75 12.22 0.78 13.34
CA PRO A 75 11.48 -0.28 12.66
C PRO A 75 11.97 -0.50 11.23
N ILE A 76 11.95 -1.75 10.76
CA ILE A 76 12.22 -2.08 9.37
C ILE A 76 10.95 -1.81 8.55
N VAL A 77 11.08 -1.08 7.45
CA VAL A 77 9.99 -0.79 6.50
C VAL A 77 10.30 -1.39 5.13
N PRO A 78 9.80 -2.60 4.83
CA PRO A 78 9.94 -3.24 3.53
C PRO A 78 9.19 -2.48 2.43
N VAL A 79 9.79 -2.39 1.26
CA VAL A 79 9.12 -1.93 0.03
C VAL A 79 9.31 -2.93 -1.10
N ALA A 80 8.35 -2.99 -2.00
CA ALA A 80 8.45 -3.85 -3.17
C ALA A 80 9.61 -3.45 -4.09
N LYS A 81 10.24 -4.47 -4.66
CA LYS A 81 11.27 -4.39 -5.68
C LYS A 81 10.96 -5.49 -6.72
N ALA A 82 9.92 -5.26 -7.51
CA ALA A 82 9.44 -6.13 -8.58
C ALA A 82 8.46 -5.37 -9.48
N LEU A 83 8.33 -5.78 -10.76
CA LEU A 83 7.29 -5.27 -11.65
C LEU A 83 5.89 -5.55 -11.09
N GLY A 84 5.01 -4.54 -11.12
CA GLY A 84 3.74 -4.51 -10.40
C GLY A 84 3.84 -3.89 -8.99
N GLY A 85 5.05 -3.68 -8.47
CA GLY A 85 5.33 -3.03 -7.19
C GLY A 85 4.65 -3.73 -6.01
N GLY A 86 4.09 -2.94 -5.09
CA GLY A 86 3.42 -3.43 -3.88
C GLY A 86 2.35 -4.49 -4.16
N SER A 87 1.58 -4.33 -5.24
CA SER A 87 0.55 -5.30 -5.64
C SER A 87 1.06 -6.73 -5.90
N ALA A 88 2.33 -6.88 -6.29
CA ALA A 88 2.93 -8.18 -6.57
C ALA A 88 3.32 -8.95 -5.29
N VAL A 89 3.45 -8.25 -4.15
CA VAL A 89 3.97 -8.80 -2.89
C VAL A 89 3.04 -8.66 -1.68
N ASN A 90 2.02 -7.79 -1.76
CA ASN A 90 1.14 -7.45 -0.65
C ASN A 90 0.21 -8.61 -0.20
N ALA A 91 -0.52 -8.38 0.89
CA ALA A 91 -1.58 -9.26 1.41
C ALA A 91 -2.90 -9.21 0.61
N MET A 92 -2.91 -8.58 -0.56
CA MET A 92 -4.04 -8.48 -1.51
C MET A 92 -5.31 -7.81 -0.98
N VAL A 93 -5.36 -7.26 0.23
CA VAL A 93 -6.57 -6.60 0.75
C VAL A 93 -7.01 -5.46 -0.18
N TYR A 94 -8.28 -5.45 -0.55
CA TYR A 94 -8.89 -4.43 -1.43
C TYR A 94 -9.72 -3.46 -0.61
N MET A 95 -9.12 -2.30 -0.33
CA MET A 95 -9.75 -1.17 0.37
C MET A 95 -9.50 0.09 -0.44
N ARG A 96 -10.49 0.97 -0.48
CA ARG A 96 -10.36 2.28 -1.12
C ARG A 96 -10.06 3.35 -0.09
N GLY A 97 -10.78 3.35 1.03
CA GLY A 97 -10.73 4.42 2.00
C GLY A 97 -12.12 5.00 2.20
N GLN A 98 -12.21 6.10 2.93
CA GLN A 98 -13.46 6.79 3.22
C GLN A 98 -13.64 7.95 2.24
N ARG A 99 -14.90 8.30 1.96
CA ARG A 99 -15.26 9.45 1.10
C ARG A 99 -14.55 10.72 1.55
N GLU A 100 -14.55 10.94 2.86
CA GLU A 100 -14.01 12.10 3.55
C GLU A 100 -12.50 12.26 3.39
N ASP A 101 -11.78 11.18 3.08
CA ASP A 101 -10.34 11.26 2.82
C ASP A 101 -10.07 12.07 1.54
N TYR A 102 -10.80 11.73 0.48
CA TYR A 102 -10.68 12.34 -0.85
C TYR A 102 -11.32 13.71 -0.93
N ASP A 103 -12.49 13.87 -0.31
CA ASP A 103 -13.13 15.18 -0.20
C ASP A 103 -12.24 16.15 0.59
N GLY A 104 -11.48 15.66 1.57
CA GLY A 104 -10.42 16.40 2.25
C GLY A 104 -9.26 16.81 1.33
N TRP A 105 -8.82 15.92 0.43
CA TRP A 105 -7.82 16.26 -0.59
C TRP A 105 -8.32 17.35 -1.53
N ALA A 106 -9.55 17.21 -2.03
CA ALA A 106 -10.17 18.19 -2.91
C ALA A 106 -10.32 19.56 -2.22
N ALA A 107 -10.80 19.58 -0.97
CA ALA A 107 -10.92 20.82 -0.19
C ALA A 107 -9.57 21.54 -0.05
N GLY A 108 -8.47 20.81 0.17
CA GLY A 108 -7.12 21.38 0.24
C GLY A 108 -6.60 21.92 -1.10
N LEU A 109 -7.17 21.49 -2.22
CA LEU A 109 -6.87 21.98 -3.57
C LEU A 109 -7.83 23.07 -4.06
N GLY A 110 -8.93 23.30 -3.35
CA GLY A 110 -10.06 24.09 -3.86
C GLY A 110 -10.69 23.44 -5.09
N ASN A 111 -10.85 24.20 -6.17
CA ASN A 111 -11.43 23.70 -7.43
C ASN A 111 -10.40 23.01 -8.35
N ALA A 112 -9.12 22.95 -7.97
CA ALA A 112 -8.06 22.38 -8.82
C ALA A 112 -8.06 20.85 -8.77
N GLY A 113 -7.91 20.20 -9.93
CA GLY A 113 -7.62 18.77 -10.05
C GLY A 113 -8.75 17.79 -9.72
N GLN A 114 -9.94 18.23 -9.26
CA GLN A 114 -11.14 17.40 -9.01
C GLN A 114 -10.84 16.08 -8.28
N TRP A 115 -10.35 16.12 -7.03
CA TRP A 115 -9.91 14.94 -6.27
C TRP A 115 -10.93 14.39 -5.27
N GLY A 116 -12.19 14.83 -5.36
CA GLY A 116 -13.24 14.36 -4.45
C GLY A 116 -13.55 12.89 -4.68
N TYR A 117 -14.25 12.26 -3.73
CA TYR A 117 -14.61 10.85 -3.87
C TYR A 117 -15.46 10.60 -5.12
N ALA A 118 -16.36 11.54 -5.46
CA ALA A 118 -17.18 11.44 -6.66
C ALA A 118 -16.33 11.42 -7.94
N ASP A 119 -15.20 12.15 -7.96
CA ASP A 119 -14.29 12.23 -9.10
C ASP A 119 -13.41 10.97 -9.19
N LEU A 120 -13.03 10.39 -8.05
CA LEU A 120 -12.21 9.17 -8.02
C LEU A 120 -13.01 7.87 -8.17
N LEU A 121 -14.30 7.87 -7.84
CA LEU A 121 -15.15 6.67 -7.91
C LEU A 121 -15.11 6.00 -9.29
N PRO A 122 -15.25 6.72 -10.42
CA PRO A 122 -15.11 6.13 -11.76
C PRO A 122 -13.74 5.49 -12.01
N HIS A 123 -12.67 5.99 -11.39
CA HIS A 123 -11.33 5.42 -11.49
C HIS A 123 -11.14 4.16 -10.65
N PHE A 124 -11.96 3.96 -9.61
CA PHE A 124 -12.04 2.70 -8.87
C PHE A 124 -12.90 1.68 -9.59
N THR A 125 -14.12 2.05 -9.99
CA THR A 125 -15.08 1.13 -10.63
C THR A 125 -14.62 0.73 -12.02
N GLY A 126 -14.07 1.65 -12.82
CA GLY A 126 -13.62 1.34 -14.19
C GLY A 126 -12.49 0.32 -14.27
N ILE A 127 -11.63 0.26 -13.25
CA ILE A 127 -10.53 -0.74 -13.23
C ILE A 127 -10.96 -2.06 -12.58
N GLU A 128 -12.09 -2.10 -11.89
CA GLU A 128 -12.54 -3.22 -11.05
C GLU A 128 -13.37 -4.24 -11.84
N GLN A 129 -13.09 -5.51 -11.58
CA GLN A 129 -13.93 -6.65 -11.91
C GLN A 129 -14.35 -7.34 -10.60
N ASN A 130 -15.41 -6.84 -9.99
CA ASN A 130 -15.92 -7.35 -8.73
C ASN A 130 -16.69 -8.67 -8.96
N ALA A 131 -16.41 -9.66 -8.13
CA ALA A 131 -17.04 -10.98 -8.23
C ALA A 131 -18.37 -11.10 -7.45
N VAL A 132 -18.76 -10.08 -6.69
CA VAL A 132 -19.89 -10.13 -5.75
C VAL A 132 -20.91 -9.03 -6.01
N PHE A 133 -20.44 -7.79 -6.15
CA PHE A 133 -21.29 -6.60 -6.23
C PHE A 133 -21.30 -6.03 -7.65
N ASN A 134 -22.46 -5.49 -8.04
CA ASN A 134 -22.66 -4.73 -9.26
C ASN A 134 -23.65 -3.59 -8.98
N ASP A 135 -23.13 -2.47 -8.50
CA ASP A 135 -23.91 -1.30 -8.13
C ASP A 135 -23.11 -0.02 -8.40
N ARG A 136 -23.58 1.12 -7.90
CA ARG A 136 -22.91 2.41 -8.12
C ARG A 136 -21.47 2.47 -7.58
N TYR A 137 -21.13 1.61 -6.62
CA TYR A 137 -19.81 1.55 -6.00
C TYR A 137 -18.92 0.51 -6.64
N HIS A 138 -19.43 -0.42 -7.45
CA HIS A 138 -18.63 -1.54 -7.95
C HIS A 138 -18.69 -1.71 -9.47
N GLY A 139 -17.51 -1.90 -10.07
CA GLY A 139 -17.37 -2.27 -11.47
C GLY A 139 -17.25 -3.78 -11.67
N ILE A 140 -17.70 -4.26 -12.83
CA ILE A 140 -17.67 -5.69 -13.19
C ILE A 140 -16.91 -5.99 -14.50
N SER A 141 -16.45 -4.96 -15.21
CA SER A 141 -15.84 -5.07 -16.54
C SER A 141 -14.36 -4.72 -16.58
N GLY A 142 -13.79 -4.18 -15.50
CA GLY A 142 -12.38 -3.81 -15.44
C GLY A 142 -11.43 -5.01 -15.48
N ASN A 143 -10.13 -4.75 -15.37
CA ASN A 143 -9.12 -5.83 -15.45
C ASN A 143 -8.68 -6.36 -14.08
N LEU A 144 -8.91 -5.61 -13.00
CA LEU A 144 -8.52 -5.98 -11.65
C LEU A 144 -9.56 -6.89 -11.03
N ARG A 145 -9.22 -8.16 -10.79
CA ARG A 145 -10.13 -9.08 -10.13
C ARG A 145 -10.19 -8.84 -8.63
N VAL A 146 -11.41 -8.59 -8.15
CA VAL A 146 -11.71 -8.37 -6.74
C VAL A 146 -12.75 -9.39 -6.29
N ALA A 147 -12.42 -10.17 -5.27
CA ALA A 147 -13.29 -11.24 -4.79
C ALA A 147 -13.17 -11.48 -3.29
N ASN A 148 -14.20 -12.11 -2.71
CA ASN A 148 -14.15 -12.66 -1.35
C ASN A 148 -13.19 -13.87 -1.26
N PRO A 149 -12.68 -14.20 -0.07
CA PRO A 149 -11.90 -15.41 0.18
C PRO A 149 -12.57 -16.68 -0.30
N GLY A 150 -11.79 -17.57 -0.92
CA GLY A 150 -12.27 -18.91 -1.32
C GLY A 150 -12.38 -19.89 -0.15
N TYR A 151 -11.86 -19.49 1.02
CA TYR A 151 -11.94 -20.22 2.28
C TYR A 151 -11.96 -19.20 3.42
N ILE A 152 -12.73 -19.48 4.47
CA ILE A 152 -12.82 -18.67 5.68
C ILE A 152 -12.55 -19.57 6.87
N SER A 153 -11.66 -19.14 7.78
CA SER A 153 -11.36 -19.87 8.99
C SER A 153 -12.51 -19.79 10.00
N GLY A 154 -12.74 -20.85 10.77
CA GLY A 154 -13.67 -20.80 11.92
C GLY A 154 -13.28 -19.74 12.95
N THR A 155 -11.99 -19.43 13.11
CA THR A 155 -11.51 -18.33 13.96
C THR A 155 -11.91 -16.95 13.43
N THR A 156 -12.00 -16.81 12.10
CA THR A 156 -12.51 -15.59 11.47
C THR A 156 -14.00 -15.44 11.76
N GLU A 157 -14.79 -16.51 11.66
CA GLU A 157 -16.20 -16.48 12.04
C GLU A 157 -16.40 -16.11 13.51
N ASP A 158 -15.55 -16.63 14.39
CA ASP A 158 -15.54 -16.29 15.81
C ASP A 158 -15.32 -14.78 16.02
N PHE A 159 -14.40 -14.17 15.27
CA PHE A 159 -14.15 -12.74 15.29
C PHE A 159 -15.35 -11.91 14.84
N LEU A 160 -16.01 -12.30 13.75
CA LEU A 160 -17.21 -11.61 13.29
C LEU A 160 -18.32 -11.65 14.35
N ARG A 161 -18.52 -12.79 15.02
CA ARG A 161 -19.57 -12.96 16.05
C ARG A 161 -19.21 -12.24 17.35
N ALA A 162 -17.96 -12.31 17.81
CA ALA A 162 -17.52 -11.61 19.01
C ALA A 162 -17.60 -10.09 18.87
N ALA A 163 -17.20 -9.54 17.72
CA ALA A 163 -17.34 -8.12 17.44
C ALA A 163 -18.82 -7.67 17.42
N GLN A 164 -19.72 -8.47 16.83
CA GLN A 164 -21.17 -8.23 16.90
C GLN A 164 -21.72 -8.34 18.33
N GLY A 165 -21.20 -9.26 19.14
CA GLY A 165 -21.52 -9.38 20.57
C GLY A 165 -21.13 -8.14 21.38
N LEU A 166 -20.15 -7.37 20.90
CA LEU A 166 -19.78 -6.06 21.44
C LEU A 166 -20.57 -4.88 20.86
N GLY A 167 -21.55 -5.14 19.99
CA GLY A 167 -22.43 -4.14 19.41
C GLY A 167 -21.98 -3.58 18.05
N HIS A 168 -20.90 -4.09 17.45
CA HIS A 168 -20.48 -3.66 16.11
C HIS A 168 -21.37 -4.28 15.04
N ALA A 169 -21.94 -3.46 14.17
CA ALA A 169 -22.77 -3.94 13.07
C ALA A 169 -21.96 -4.79 12.08
N TYR A 170 -22.57 -5.84 11.52
CA TYR A 170 -21.98 -6.53 10.38
C TYR A 170 -21.98 -5.63 9.14
N ASN A 171 -20.82 -5.53 8.50
CA ASN A 171 -20.64 -4.81 7.25
C ASN A 171 -20.31 -5.81 6.12
N PRO A 172 -21.22 -6.02 5.14
CA PRO A 172 -20.95 -6.90 4.01
C PRO A 172 -20.01 -6.29 2.97
N ASP A 173 -19.80 -4.97 3.00
CA ASP A 173 -19.06 -4.24 1.98
C ASP A 173 -18.41 -2.96 2.54
N PHE A 174 -17.10 -3.03 2.77
CA PHE A 174 -16.30 -1.91 3.26
C PHE A 174 -16.07 -0.79 2.23
N ASN A 175 -16.30 -1.05 0.94
CA ASN A 175 -16.07 -0.10 -0.16
C ASN A 175 -17.38 0.49 -0.70
N GLY A 176 -18.52 0.16 -0.09
CA GLY A 176 -19.84 0.66 -0.44
C GLY A 176 -20.22 1.95 0.29
N ALA A 177 -21.47 2.01 0.79
CA ALA A 177 -22.02 3.22 1.37
C ALA A 177 -21.42 3.63 2.72
N ARG A 178 -20.93 2.66 3.51
CA ARG A 178 -20.35 2.87 4.84
C ARG A 178 -19.18 1.92 5.07
N GLN A 179 -18.14 2.39 5.75
CA GLN A 179 -16.99 1.55 6.10
C GLN A 179 -17.12 0.92 7.50
N SER A 180 -17.78 1.60 8.44
CA SER A 180 -17.88 1.17 9.84
C SER A 180 -18.53 -0.21 10.01
N GLY A 181 -18.05 -0.98 10.98
CA GLY A 181 -18.55 -2.32 11.32
C GLY A 181 -17.54 -3.43 11.09
N VAL A 182 -17.95 -4.66 11.37
CA VAL A 182 -17.14 -5.88 11.25
C VAL A 182 -17.56 -6.71 10.03
N GLY A 183 -16.61 -7.26 9.28
CA GLY A 183 -16.93 -7.91 8.01
C GLY A 183 -15.78 -8.67 7.37
N ILE A 184 -16.10 -9.42 6.33
CA ILE A 184 -15.12 -10.09 5.46
C ILE A 184 -14.58 -9.06 4.46
N MET A 185 -13.25 -9.00 4.33
CA MET A 185 -12.59 -8.12 3.37
C MET A 185 -12.58 -8.78 1.98
N GLN A 186 -12.76 -7.96 0.95
CA GLN A 186 -12.43 -8.35 -0.42
C GLN A 186 -10.92 -8.25 -0.67
N HIS A 187 -10.43 -9.02 -1.63
CA HIS A 187 -9.03 -9.03 -2.02
C HIS A 187 -8.84 -8.98 -3.53
N THR A 188 -7.67 -8.51 -3.97
CA THR A 188 -7.22 -8.49 -5.36
C THR A 188 -6.68 -9.85 -5.80
N TYR A 189 -7.56 -10.86 -5.81
CA TYR A 189 -7.36 -12.14 -6.48
C TYR A 189 -8.67 -12.56 -7.17
N GLY A 190 -8.59 -13.55 -8.05
CA GLY A 190 -9.78 -14.09 -8.70
C GLY A 190 -9.44 -15.24 -9.63
N GLN A 191 -10.44 -15.70 -10.38
CA GLN A 191 -10.35 -16.90 -11.21
C GLN A 191 -9.56 -16.67 -12.51
N TRP A 192 -8.24 -16.87 -12.50
CA TRP A 192 -7.38 -16.84 -13.69
C TRP A 192 -7.29 -18.21 -14.36
N GLY A 193 -8.08 -18.38 -15.43
CA GLY A 193 -8.20 -19.66 -16.12
C GLY A 193 -8.81 -20.71 -15.18
N ARG A 194 -8.03 -21.74 -14.83
CA ARG A 194 -8.48 -22.81 -13.92
C ARG A 194 -8.34 -22.48 -12.44
N TYR A 195 -7.49 -21.54 -12.05
CA TYR A 195 -7.13 -21.34 -10.65
C TYR A 195 -7.47 -19.94 -10.12
N ARG A 196 -7.77 -19.86 -8.83
CA ARG A 196 -7.85 -18.60 -8.10
C ARG A 196 -6.45 -18.12 -7.78
N GLU A 197 -6.06 -17.02 -8.40
CA GLU A 197 -4.72 -16.46 -8.29
C GLU A 197 -4.78 -14.96 -7.98
N ARG A 198 -3.69 -14.46 -7.38
CA ARG A 198 -3.38 -13.04 -7.24
C ARG A 198 -3.69 -12.29 -8.55
N SER A 199 -4.32 -11.13 -8.38
CA SER A 199 -4.56 -10.13 -9.41
C SER A 199 -3.71 -8.90 -9.10
N ASP A 200 -2.40 -8.99 -9.31
CA ASP A 200 -1.49 -7.85 -9.20
C ASP A 200 -1.61 -6.92 -10.41
N ALA A 201 -1.02 -5.72 -10.29
CA ALA A 201 -1.14 -4.69 -11.31
C ALA A 201 -0.41 -5.03 -12.62
N LYS A 202 0.66 -5.83 -12.57
CA LYS A 202 1.30 -6.33 -13.81
C LYS A 202 0.33 -7.26 -14.53
N LYS A 203 -0.19 -8.26 -13.83
CA LYS A 203 -1.13 -9.24 -14.41
C LYS A 203 -2.41 -8.60 -14.93
N ALA A 204 -2.97 -7.65 -14.18
CA ALA A 204 -4.21 -6.98 -14.55
C ALA A 204 -4.02 -5.96 -15.71
N PHE A 205 -2.91 -5.23 -15.75
CA PHE A 205 -2.82 -4.05 -16.65
C PHE A 205 -1.67 -4.09 -17.66
N LEU A 206 -0.58 -4.81 -17.39
CA LEU A 206 0.58 -4.90 -18.29
C LEU A 206 0.56 -6.18 -19.14
N ASP A 207 0.18 -7.33 -18.57
CA ASP A 207 0.10 -8.60 -19.30
C ASP A 207 -0.90 -8.54 -20.48
N PRO A 208 -2.04 -7.83 -20.40
CA PRO A 208 -2.93 -7.61 -21.56
C PRO A 208 -2.29 -6.81 -22.71
N LEU A 209 -1.17 -6.13 -22.44
CA LEU A 209 -0.39 -5.37 -23.43
C LEU A 209 0.82 -6.14 -23.94
N ALA A 210 0.97 -7.41 -23.60
CA ALA A 210 2.08 -8.24 -24.08
C ALA A 210 2.12 -8.25 -25.62
N GLY A 211 3.22 -7.76 -26.19
CA GLY A 211 3.43 -7.69 -27.64
C GLY A 211 2.95 -6.40 -28.31
N ASP A 212 2.34 -5.45 -27.58
CA ASP A 212 2.04 -4.13 -28.13
C ASP A 212 3.34 -3.34 -28.36
N SER A 213 3.60 -2.94 -29.61
CA SER A 213 4.84 -2.25 -29.99
C SER A 213 4.99 -0.86 -29.39
N ARG A 214 3.94 -0.31 -28.81
CA ARG A 214 3.95 0.99 -28.13
C ARG A 214 4.36 0.89 -26.66
N LEU A 215 4.40 -0.30 -26.07
CA LEU A 215 4.84 -0.50 -24.68
C LEU A 215 6.21 -1.20 -24.65
N THR A 216 7.21 -0.51 -24.11
CA THR A 216 8.50 -1.12 -23.76
C THR A 216 8.63 -1.19 -22.24
N ILE A 217 8.99 -2.36 -21.72
CA ILE A 217 9.29 -2.56 -20.29
C ILE A 217 10.73 -3.03 -20.15
N VAL A 218 11.52 -2.32 -19.37
CA VAL A 218 12.91 -2.67 -19.07
C VAL A 218 13.04 -2.91 -17.57
N THR A 219 13.31 -4.15 -17.19
CA THR A 219 13.50 -4.57 -15.79
C THR A 219 14.98 -4.67 -15.41
N GLY A 220 15.28 -4.73 -14.12
CA GLY A 220 16.66 -4.63 -13.62
C GLY A 220 17.31 -3.27 -13.93
N ALA A 221 16.48 -2.24 -14.14
CA ALA A 221 16.88 -0.90 -14.54
C ALA A 221 16.53 0.09 -13.42
N ARG A 222 17.54 0.54 -12.66
CA ARG A 222 17.38 1.54 -11.61
C ARG A 222 17.49 2.92 -12.23
N VAL A 223 16.43 3.73 -12.12
CA VAL A 223 16.48 5.14 -12.50
C VAL A 223 17.27 5.90 -11.43
N ASP A 224 18.33 6.57 -11.86
CA ASP A 224 19.28 7.23 -10.97
C ASP A 224 19.00 8.72 -10.82
N ARG A 225 18.58 9.38 -11.91
CA ARG A 225 18.17 10.80 -11.93
C ARG A 225 17.29 11.12 -13.14
N VAL A 226 16.47 12.14 -13.00
CA VAL A 226 15.77 12.82 -14.10
C VAL A 226 16.74 13.80 -14.77
N LEU A 227 16.73 13.85 -16.09
CA LEU A 227 17.47 14.83 -16.88
C LEU A 227 16.63 16.10 -17.02
N ILE A 228 17.17 17.21 -16.52
CA ILE A 228 16.56 18.53 -16.61
C ILE A 228 17.39 19.39 -17.56
N ASP A 229 16.71 19.97 -18.55
CA ASP A 229 17.26 21.00 -19.44
C ASP A 229 16.50 22.32 -19.18
N GLY A 230 17.21 23.32 -18.64
CA GLY A 230 16.61 24.53 -18.09
C GLY A 230 15.64 24.22 -16.95
N GLN A 231 14.34 24.40 -17.19
CA GLN A 231 13.25 24.05 -16.26
C GLN A 231 12.33 22.97 -16.82
N ARG A 232 12.83 22.10 -17.72
CA ARG A 232 12.05 21.01 -18.33
C ARG A 232 12.73 19.66 -18.14
N ALA A 233 11.97 18.67 -17.69
CA ALA A 233 12.39 17.28 -17.73
C ALA A 233 12.34 16.74 -19.17
N VAL A 234 13.45 16.17 -19.63
CA VAL A 234 13.62 15.68 -21.02
C VAL A 234 13.88 14.18 -21.10
N GLY A 235 14.07 13.52 -19.96
CA GLY A 235 14.37 12.10 -19.90
C GLY A 235 14.91 11.67 -18.56
N VAL A 236 15.52 10.50 -18.52
CA VAL A 236 16.12 9.93 -17.31
C VAL A 236 17.44 9.24 -17.63
N VAL A 237 18.30 9.19 -16.63
CA VAL A 237 19.48 8.33 -16.60
C VAL A 237 19.19 7.14 -15.71
N TYR A 238 19.55 5.94 -16.16
CA TYR A 238 19.32 4.71 -15.42
C TYR A 238 20.50 3.76 -15.54
N THR A 239 20.71 2.92 -14.53
CA THR A 239 21.71 1.84 -14.55
C THR A 239 21.02 0.50 -14.77
N GLN A 240 21.53 -0.27 -15.72
CA GLN A 240 21.11 -1.64 -15.99
C GLN A 240 22.33 -2.52 -16.26
N GLY A 241 22.49 -3.61 -15.51
CA GLY A 241 23.64 -4.50 -15.67
C GLY A 241 24.99 -3.84 -15.37
N GLY A 242 25.00 -2.79 -14.53
CA GLY A 242 26.21 -2.00 -14.22
C GLY A 242 26.51 -0.89 -15.23
N GLU A 243 25.82 -0.84 -16.37
CA GLU A 243 25.99 0.19 -17.38
C GLU A 243 24.98 1.33 -17.19
N GLN A 244 25.45 2.56 -17.32
CA GLN A 244 24.60 3.75 -17.32
C GLN A 244 24.05 4.00 -18.74
N LYS A 245 22.75 4.24 -18.84
CA LYS A 245 22.00 4.46 -20.07
C LYS A 245 21.07 5.65 -19.93
N THR A 246 20.64 6.20 -21.06
CA THR A 246 19.74 7.34 -21.12
C THR A 246 18.48 6.98 -21.90
N ALA A 247 17.33 7.39 -21.38
CA ALA A 247 16.05 7.34 -22.09
C ALA A 247 15.44 8.74 -22.15
N LEU A 248 15.12 9.21 -23.36
CA LEU A 248 14.49 10.51 -23.59
C LEU A 248 12.97 10.37 -23.69
N ALA A 249 12.26 11.37 -23.18
CA ALA A 249 10.81 11.49 -23.28
C ALA A 249 10.47 12.68 -24.20
N GLU A 250 9.66 12.46 -25.23
CA GLU A 250 9.21 13.53 -26.13
C GLU A 250 8.24 14.48 -25.40
N ARG A 251 7.36 13.93 -24.55
CA ARG A 251 6.33 14.70 -23.83
C ARG A 251 6.67 14.90 -22.37
N GLU A 252 6.63 13.84 -21.56
CA GLU A 252 6.80 13.95 -20.10
C GLU A 252 7.53 12.74 -19.49
N VAL A 253 8.26 12.99 -18.41
CA VAL A 253 8.76 11.97 -17.49
C VAL A 253 7.74 11.80 -16.36
N LEU A 254 7.34 10.56 -16.08
CA LEU A 254 6.39 10.21 -15.03
C LEU A 254 7.12 9.45 -13.92
N VAL A 255 7.15 10.00 -12.71
CA VAL A 255 7.77 9.33 -11.55
C VAL A 255 6.74 8.50 -10.82
N ALA A 256 7.02 7.20 -10.69
CA ALA A 256 6.15 6.21 -10.05
C ALA A 256 6.98 5.19 -9.23
N SER A 257 8.02 5.69 -8.56
CA SER A 257 9.00 4.88 -7.84
C SER A 257 8.56 4.51 -6.42
N GLY A 258 7.40 4.98 -5.98
CA GLY A 258 6.85 4.76 -4.64
C GLY A 258 7.43 5.73 -3.61
N THR A 259 6.69 5.96 -2.53
CA THR A 259 6.88 7.03 -1.56
C THR A 259 8.34 7.33 -1.17
N TYR A 260 9.11 6.33 -0.76
CA TYR A 260 10.50 6.56 -0.35
C TYR A 260 11.43 6.85 -1.55
N ASN A 261 11.32 6.08 -2.62
CA ASN A 261 12.23 6.18 -3.75
C ASN A 261 11.89 7.33 -4.69
N THR A 262 10.64 7.78 -4.75
CA THR A 262 10.24 9.00 -5.46
C THR A 262 10.88 10.22 -4.82
N ALA A 263 10.86 10.34 -3.49
CA ALA A 263 11.57 11.41 -2.79
C ALA A 263 13.07 11.38 -3.08
N LYS A 264 13.68 10.19 -2.97
CA LYS A 264 15.10 9.99 -3.29
C LYS A 264 15.42 10.41 -4.73
N LEU A 265 14.65 9.94 -5.70
CA LEU A 265 14.88 10.22 -7.12
C LEU A 265 14.77 11.72 -7.43
N LEU A 266 13.74 12.40 -6.90
CA LEU A 266 13.59 13.84 -7.07
C LEU A 266 14.79 14.59 -6.47
N MET A 267 15.18 14.25 -5.23
CA MET A 267 16.33 14.89 -4.59
C MET A 267 17.64 14.64 -5.37
N LEU A 268 17.92 13.42 -5.83
CA LEU A 268 19.09 13.12 -6.68
C LEU A 268 19.04 13.83 -8.04
N SER A 269 17.86 14.29 -8.47
CA SER A 269 17.66 15.09 -9.68
C SER A 269 17.78 16.60 -9.42
N GLY A 270 18.14 17.02 -8.21
CA GLY A 270 18.25 18.42 -7.81
C GLY A 270 16.94 19.08 -7.40
N ILE A 271 15.89 18.30 -7.15
CA ILE A 271 14.55 18.78 -6.78
C ILE A 271 14.27 18.36 -5.33
N GLY A 272 14.32 19.30 -4.39
CA GLY A 272 14.17 19.02 -2.96
C GLY A 272 14.74 20.13 -2.08
N PRO A 273 14.79 19.94 -0.75
CA PRO A 273 15.22 20.98 0.17
C PRO A 273 16.66 21.42 -0.13
N ALA A 274 16.88 22.69 -0.47
CA ALA A 274 18.14 23.15 -1.04
C ALA A 274 19.37 22.86 -0.15
N ASP A 275 19.22 22.99 1.17
CA ASP A 275 20.31 22.73 2.11
C ASP A 275 20.70 21.25 2.16
N GLN A 276 19.70 20.37 2.08
CA GLN A 276 19.90 18.92 2.02
C GLN A 276 20.62 18.52 0.72
N LEU A 277 20.23 19.11 -0.41
CA LEU A 277 20.89 18.87 -1.69
C LEU A 277 22.37 19.34 -1.67
N ARG A 278 22.62 20.55 -1.18
CA ARG A 278 23.98 21.11 -1.04
C ARG A 278 24.86 20.26 -0.12
N GLN A 279 24.31 19.76 0.99
CA GLN A 279 25.02 18.88 1.93
C GLN A 279 25.58 17.62 1.25
N HIS A 280 24.90 17.11 0.23
CA HIS A 280 25.33 15.92 -0.52
C HIS A 280 26.00 16.24 -1.86
N GLY A 281 26.28 17.52 -2.15
CA GLY A 281 26.92 17.93 -3.40
C GLY A 281 26.02 17.79 -4.63
N VAL A 282 24.69 17.78 -4.44
CA VAL A 282 23.72 17.78 -5.54
C VAL A 282 23.37 19.22 -5.91
N ALA A 283 23.43 19.54 -7.20
CA ALA A 283 23.05 20.86 -7.70
C ALA A 283 21.55 21.11 -7.49
N VAL A 284 21.22 22.29 -6.95
CA VAL A 284 19.81 22.68 -6.70
C VAL A 284 19.19 23.17 -8.01
N VAL A 285 18.20 22.44 -8.50
CA VAL A 285 17.35 22.81 -9.64
C VAL A 285 16.07 23.50 -9.15
N ALA A 286 15.43 22.93 -8.13
CA ALA A 286 14.25 23.51 -7.50
C ALA A 286 14.24 23.21 -6.00
N ASP A 287 14.04 24.26 -5.19
CA ASP A 287 13.90 24.17 -3.75
C ASP A 287 12.44 23.87 -3.39
N LEU A 288 12.15 22.61 -3.11
CA LEU A 288 10.81 22.09 -2.82
C LEU A 288 10.86 21.21 -1.56
N PRO A 289 9.75 21.07 -0.81
CA PRO A 289 9.69 20.27 0.42
C PRO A 289 9.63 18.75 0.15
N VAL A 290 10.38 18.26 -0.84
CA VAL A 290 10.46 16.83 -1.17
C VAL A 290 10.96 16.04 0.03
N GLY A 291 10.33 14.90 0.28
CA GLY A 291 10.65 14.01 1.39
C GLY A 291 9.97 14.37 2.70
N GLN A 292 9.30 15.53 2.81
CA GLN A 292 8.51 15.89 3.99
C GLN A 292 7.14 15.21 3.99
N ASN A 293 6.37 15.33 5.08
CA ASN A 293 5.00 14.83 5.18
C ASN A 293 4.86 13.30 4.97
N LEU A 294 5.89 12.52 5.31
CA LEU A 294 5.77 11.07 5.29
C LEU A 294 4.69 10.65 6.30
N GLN A 295 3.72 9.89 5.81
CA GLN A 295 2.66 9.28 6.60
C GLN A 295 2.65 7.79 6.31
N ASP A 296 2.35 6.99 7.32
CA ASP A 296 2.21 5.55 7.15
C ASP A 296 1.27 5.01 8.23
N HIS A 297 0.44 4.07 7.84
CA HIS A 297 -0.34 3.29 8.78
C HIS A 297 0.61 2.46 9.64
N HIS A 298 0.37 2.47 10.94
CA HIS A 298 1.14 1.66 11.87
C HIS A 298 0.20 0.85 12.77
N GLU A 299 0.68 -0.32 13.16
CA GLU A 299 -0.11 -1.26 13.93
C GLU A 299 0.59 -1.81 15.17
N VAL A 300 -0.22 -2.07 16.20
CA VAL A 300 0.20 -2.72 17.46
C VAL A 300 -0.63 -4.00 17.66
N PRO A 301 0.01 -5.16 17.90
CA PRO A 301 -0.68 -6.43 18.02
C PRO A 301 -1.23 -6.69 19.44
N VAL A 302 -2.32 -7.45 19.52
CA VAL A 302 -2.75 -8.23 20.68
C VAL A 302 -2.80 -9.69 20.25
N ILE A 303 -2.10 -10.56 20.97
CA ILE A 303 -1.91 -11.96 20.60
C ILE A 303 -2.43 -12.84 21.72
N ALA A 304 -3.25 -13.83 21.38
CA ALA A 304 -3.74 -14.81 22.32
C ALA A 304 -3.61 -16.23 21.77
N THR A 305 -3.39 -17.17 22.68
CA THR A 305 -3.34 -18.62 22.37
C THR A 305 -4.72 -19.25 22.59
N THR A 306 -5.00 -20.36 21.89
CA THR A 306 -6.28 -21.08 22.01
C THR A 306 -6.12 -22.42 22.73
N LYS A 307 -7.17 -22.88 23.43
CA LYS A 307 -7.20 -24.17 24.14
C LYS A 307 -7.11 -25.39 23.21
N GLY A 308 -7.39 -25.21 21.92
CA GLY A 308 -7.34 -26.24 20.89
C GLY A 308 -6.90 -25.69 19.54
N LYS A 309 -6.98 -26.54 18.51
CA LYS A 309 -6.64 -26.16 17.13
C LYS A 309 -7.50 -24.97 16.68
N SER A 310 -6.85 -23.97 16.12
CA SER A 310 -7.46 -22.73 15.66
C SER A 310 -6.68 -22.19 14.48
N GLY A 311 -7.38 -21.59 13.52
CA GLY A 311 -6.77 -20.84 12.44
C GLY A 311 -5.90 -21.67 11.50
N TYR A 312 -4.80 -21.07 11.05
CA TYR A 312 -3.91 -21.60 10.00
C TYR A 312 -2.62 -22.25 10.52
N PHE A 313 -2.42 -22.29 11.84
CA PHE A 313 -1.17 -22.81 12.40
C PHE A 313 -0.96 -24.29 12.03
N GLY A 314 0.13 -24.55 11.30
CA GLY A 314 0.50 -25.89 10.84
C GLY A 314 -0.07 -26.31 9.48
N GLU A 315 -0.92 -25.48 8.84
CA GLU A 315 -1.47 -25.76 7.50
C GLU A 315 -0.41 -25.61 6.38
N ASP A 316 0.75 -25.05 6.71
CA ASP A 316 1.85 -24.74 5.79
C ASP A 316 2.98 -25.78 5.79
N ARG A 317 2.85 -26.88 6.54
CA ARG A 317 3.88 -27.91 6.71
C ARG A 317 3.33 -29.33 6.70
N GLY A 318 4.22 -30.31 6.47
CA GLY A 318 3.90 -31.74 6.58
C GLY A 318 2.72 -32.18 5.71
N TRP A 319 1.90 -33.08 6.24
CA TRP A 319 0.71 -33.59 5.56
C TRP A 319 -0.35 -32.51 5.24
N PRO A 320 -0.69 -31.56 6.15
CA PRO A 320 -1.61 -30.46 5.83
C PRO A 320 -1.20 -29.67 4.58
N LEU A 321 0.08 -29.33 4.42
CA LEU A 321 0.59 -28.64 3.23
C LEU A 321 0.29 -29.43 1.95
N LEU A 322 0.59 -30.73 1.94
CA LEU A 322 0.37 -31.59 0.79
C LEU A 322 -1.12 -31.71 0.47
N ARG A 323 -1.95 -31.93 1.49
CA ARG A 323 -3.42 -31.99 1.37
C ARG A 323 -3.98 -30.69 0.79
N ASN A 324 -3.57 -29.54 1.33
CA ASN A 324 -4.06 -28.22 0.90
C ASN A 324 -3.60 -27.91 -0.53
N GLY A 325 -2.35 -28.26 -0.87
CA GLY A 325 -1.84 -28.14 -2.24
C GLY A 325 -2.61 -28.99 -3.23
N LEU A 326 -2.87 -30.27 -2.91
CA LEU A 326 -3.67 -31.16 -3.74
C LEU A 326 -5.12 -30.69 -3.87
N GLN A 327 -5.73 -30.23 -2.78
CA GLN A 327 -7.08 -29.67 -2.80
C GLN A 327 -7.18 -28.47 -3.74
N TYR A 328 -6.19 -27.56 -3.70
CA TYR A 328 -6.11 -26.43 -4.61
C TYR A 328 -5.92 -26.86 -6.07
N LEU A 329 -4.98 -27.77 -6.34
CA LEU A 329 -4.69 -28.21 -7.71
C LEU A 329 -5.85 -28.98 -8.35
N LEU A 330 -6.55 -29.80 -7.57
CA LEU A 330 -7.65 -30.63 -8.07
C LEU A 330 -8.97 -29.86 -8.12
N PHE A 331 -9.27 -29.08 -7.06
CA PHE A 331 -10.60 -28.50 -6.83
C PHE A 331 -10.63 -26.98 -6.71
N ASN A 332 -9.48 -26.30 -6.81
CA ASN A 332 -9.38 -24.84 -6.69
C ASN A 332 -10.07 -24.28 -5.42
N SER A 333 -9.89 -24.98 -4.30
CA SER A 333 -10.53 -24.67 -3.02
C SER A 333 -9.57 -24.88 -1.84
N GLY A 334 -10.04 -24.51 -0.63
CA GLY A 334 -9.32 -24.74 0.62
C GLY A 334 -8.35 -23.62 1.00
N PRO A 335 -7.52 -23.82 2.04
CA PRO A 335 -6.72 -22.76 2.67
C PRO A 335 -5.73 -22.02 1.74
N VAL A 336 -5.38 -22.59 0.57
CA VAL A 336 -4.53 -21.92 -0.42
C VAL A 336 -5.24 -20.74 -1.09
N THR A 337 -6.58 -20.74 -1.09
CA THR A 337 -7.44 -19.76 -1.78
C THR A 337 -7.78 -18.51 -0.96
N THR A 338 -7.13 -18.32 0.18
CA THR A 338 -7.24 -17.16 1.07
C THR A 338 -5.85 -16.61 1.40
N THR A 339 -5.78 -15.35 1.80
CA THR A 339 -4.53 -14.71 2.26
C THR A 339 -4.25 -14.98 3.73
N GLY A 340 -5.18 -15.61 4.46
CA GLY A 340 -5.11 -15.78 5.91
C GLY A 340 -5.39 -14.50 6.71
N ILE A 341 -5.67 -13.37 6.05
CA ILE A 341 -6.15 -12.12 6.66
C ILE A 341 -7.50 -11.79 6.02
N GLU A 342 -8.57 -12.26 6.64
CA GLU A 342 -9.88 -12.43 5.99
C GLU A 342 -10.91 -11.40 6.41
N ALA A 343 -10.84 -10.94 7.66
CA ALA A 343 -11.80 -10.03 8.24
C ALA A 343 -11.10 -8.88 8.98
N CYS A 344 -11.84 -7.79 9.12
CA CYS A 344 -11.46 -6.69 9.99
C CYS A 344 -12.70 -6.02 10.60
N LEU A 345 -12.45 -5.15 11.57
CA LEU A 345 -13.43 -4.27 12.18
C LEU A 345 -12.97 -2.81 11.98
N PHE A 346 -13.82 -2.00 11.37
CA PHE A 346 -13.64 -0.55 11.30
C PHE A 346 -14.50 0.12 12.38
N TYR A 347 -13.86 0.86 13.28
CA TYR A 347 -14.56 1.57 14.35
C TYR A 347 -13.74 2.78 14.83
N ASP A 348 -14.36 3.62 15.65
CA ASP A 348 -13.69 4.69 16.38
C ASP A 348 -13.70 4.35 17.89
N PRO A 349 -12.52 4.20 18.54
CA PRO A 349 -12.45 3.97 19.98
C PRO A 349 -13.11 5.07 20.82
N ASP A 350 -13.19 6.30 20.30
CA ASP A 350 -13.82 7.43 20.98
C ASP A 350 -15.35 7.49 20.75
N GLY A 351 -15.91 6.55 19.99
CA GLY A 351 -17.35 6.44 19.73
C GLY A 351 -17.88 7.32 18.59
N GLY A 352 -17.00 7.93 17.79
CA GLY A 352 -17.38 8.66 16.59
C GLY A 352 -17.88 7.76 15.45
N GLU A 353 -18.60 8.36 14.50
CA GLU A 353 -19.16 7.63 13.36
C GLU A 353 -18.13 7.26 12.30
N ARG A 354 -17.03 8.04 12.24
CA ARG A 354 -15.94 7.89 11.25
C ARG A 354 -14.82 7.04 11.81
N PRO A 355 -14.65 5.77 11.36
CA PRO A 355 -13.66 4.85 11.91
C PRO A 355 -12.26 5.43 11.88
N THR A 356 -11.55 5.40 13.00
CA THR A 356 -10.14 5.79 13.14
C THR A 356 -9.21 4.57 13.17
N ILE A 357 -9.78 3.39 13.46
CA ILE A 357 -9.06 2.13 13.57
C ILE A 357 -9.59 1.11 12.58
N GLN A 358 -8.67 0.38 11.95
CA GLN A 358 -8.94 -0.90 11.31
C GLN A 358 -8.30 -2.01 12.15
N LEU A 359 -9.11 -2.80 12.84
CA LEU A 359 -8.66 -3.93 13.64
C LEU A 359 -8.70 -5.20 12.79
N TYR A 360 -7.53 -5.69 12.37
CA TYR A 360 -7.45 -6.93 11.60
C TYR A 360 -7.54 -8.16 12.49
N CYS A 361 -8.13 -9.24 11.97
CA CYS A 361 -8.04 -10.56 12.57
C CYS A 361 -7.16 -11.48 11.72
N ALA A 362 -6.04 -11.90 12.29
CA ALA A 362 -5.19 -12.95 11.74
C ALA A 362 -5.40 -14.25 12.55
N PRO A 363 -5.97 -15.32 11.96
CA PRO A 363 -6.12 -16.64 12.57
C PRO A 363 -4.79 -17.40 12.77
N ILE A 364 -3.79 -16.75 13.34
CA ILE A 364 -2.50 -17.36 13.67
C ILE A 364 -1.83 -16.52 14.76
N VAL A 365 -0.93 -17.15 15.53
CA VAL A 365 0.04 -16.45 16.36
C VAL A 365 1.12 -15.86 15.46
N TYR A 366 1.08 -14.54 15.23
CA TYR A 366 2.08 -13.81 14.45
C TYR A 366 3.02 -13.09 15.41
N LEU A 367 4.15 -13.72 15.74
CA LEU A 367 5.15 -13.15 16.64
C LEU A 367 6.28 -12.53 15.82
N ASP A 368 6.57 -11.27 16.11
CA ASP A 368 7.87 -10.70 15.79
C ASP A 368 8.90 -11.35 16.74
N ARG A 369 9.89 -12.02 16.15
CA ARG A 369 10.94 -12.72 16.90
C ARG A 369 11.81 -11.77 17.71
N ASP A 370 11.85 -10.50 17.32
CA ASP A 370 12.57 -9.46 18.04
C ASP A 370 11.83 -9.01 19.32
N VAL A 371 10.54 -9.37 19.45
CA VAL A 371 9.69 -8.95 20.58
C VAL A 371 9.31 -10.10 21.51
N SER A 372 9.24 -11.35 21.01
CA SER A 372 8.87 -12.49 21.83
C SER A 372 9.62 -13.77 21.46
N SER A 373 10.06 -14.50 22.49
CA SER A 373 10.69 -15.83 22.38
C SER A 373 9.66 -16.98 22.38
N ALA A 374 8.37 -16.67 22.45
CA ALA A 374 7.31 -17.67 22.50
C ALA A 374 7.31 -18.57 21.25
N LYS A 375 7.07 -19.87 21.46
CA LYS A 375 7.01 -20.83 20.36
C LYS A 375 5.71 -20.64 19.56
N PRO A 376 5.77 -20.68 18.22
CA PRO A 376 4.56 -20.70 17.39
C PRO A 376 3.59 -21.80 17.82
N THR A 377 2.32 -21.44 18.00
CA THR A 377 1.24 -22.34 18.44
C THR A 377 -0.11 -21.89 17.87
N TRP A 378 -1.18 -22.61 18.19
CA TRP A 378 -2.55 -22.21 17.84
C TRP A 378 -2.96 -20.95 18.59
N GLY A 379 -3.58 -20.02 17.88
CA GLY A 379 -4.02 -18.76 18.46
C GLY A 379 -4.55 -17.79 17.42
N VAL A 380 -4.69 -16.55 17.85
CA VAL A 380 -5.20 -15.44 17.06
C VAL A 380 -4.37 -14.19 17.37
N THR A 381 -4.17 -13.37 16.34
CA THR A 381 -3.55 -12.05 16.47
C THR A 381 -4.55 -11.01 15.97
N PHE A 382 -4.83 -10.02 16.81
CA PHE A 382 -5.52 -8.80 16.40
C PHE A 382 -4.49 -7.68 16.23
N THR A 383 -4.53 -6.95 15.12
CA THR A 383 -3.63 -5.81 14.92
C THR A 383 -4.42 -4.52 14.81
N SER A 384 -4.12 -3.59 15.73
CA SER A 384 -4.76 -2.28 15.78
C SER A 384 -4.06 -1.35 14.82
N CYS A 385 -4.60 -1.16 13.62
CA CYS A 385 -4.04 -0.26 12.62
C CYS A 385 -4.70 1.13 12.70
N LEU A 386 -3.90 2.16 12.99
CA LEU A 386 -4.37 3.55 13.01
C LEU A 386 -4.47 4.10 11.57
N LEU A 387 -5.66 4.56 11.18
CA LEU A 387 -5.99 4.93 9.80
C LEU A 387 -5.60 6.35 9.40
N ARG A 388 -5.52 7.27 10.36
CA ARG A 388 -5.24 8.69 10.09
C ARG A 388 -4.26 9.24 11.13
N PRO A 389 -3.03 8.71 11.18
CA PRO A 389 -2.02 9.19 12.12
C PRO A 389 -1.73 10.67 11.90
N LYS A 390 -1.55 11.41 13.00
CA LYS A 390 -1.20 12.83 13.01
C LYS A 390 0.31 13.05 12.93
N ALA A 391 1.10 12.09 13.40
CA ALA A 391 2.54 12.18 13.27
C ALA A 391 2.97 12.29 11.81
N ARG A 392 4.05 13.04 11.57
CA ARG A 392 4.64 13.24 10.25
C ARG A 392 6.12 12.92 10.32
N GLY A 393 6.55 12.05 9.42
CA GLY A 393 7.93 11.66 9.22
C GLY A 393 8.60 12.40 8.07
N SER A 394 9.80 11.96 7.71
CA SER A 394 10.55 12.46 6.57
C SER A 394 11.40 11.40 5.86
N VAL A 395 11.79 11.70 4.62
CA VAL A 395 12.74 10.93 3.81
C VAL A 395 13.81 11.89 3.29
N THR A 396 15.08 11.59 3.56
CA THR A 396 16.21 12.39 3.08
C THR A 396 17.24 11.52 2.38
N LEU A 397 18.15 12.13 1.61
CA LEU A 397 19.28 11.39 1.05
C LEU A 397 20.24 10.98 2.16
N ARG A 398 20.82 9.81 1.97
CA ARG A 398 21.99 9.36 2.74
C ARG A 398 23.29 9.87 2.12
N SER A 399 23.32 9.92 0.79
CA SER A 399 24.45 10.35 -0.04
C SER A 399 23.94 10.69 -1.43
N ALA A 400 24.83 11.19 -2.30
CA ALA A 400 24.54 11.37 -3.74
C ALA A 400 24.64 10.07 -4.57
N ASP A 401 24.92 8.92 -3.94
CA ASP A 401 24.96 7.63 -4.64
C ASP A 401 23.52 7.12 -4.88
N PRO A 402 23.07 6.96 -6.14
CA PRO A 402 21.73 6.46 -6.44
C PRO A 402 21.45 5.04 -5.91
N ALA A 403 22.51 4.24 -5.73
CA ALA A 403 22.40 2.89 -5.17
C ALA A 403 22.17 2.89 -3.65
N ALA A 404 22.50 3.99 -2.95
CA ALA A 404 22.27 4.08 -1.52
C ALA A 404 20.79 4.14 -1.19
N GLN A 405 20.40 3.49 -0.09
CA GLN A 405 19.06 3.65 0.49
C GLN A 405 18.90 5.05 1.08
N PRO A 406 17.71 5.66 0.97
CA PRO A 406 17.43 6.92 1.66
C PRO A 406 17.47 6.73 3.19
N VAL A 407 17.53 7.84 3.91
CA VAL A 407 17.26 7.88 5.34
C VAL A 407 15.75 8.04 5.50
N VAL A 408 15.11 7.15 6.26
CA VAL A 408 13.67 7.16 6.49
C VAL A 408 13.42 7.37 7.98
N ASP A 409 12.65 8.40 8.30
CA ASP A 409 12.13 8.66 9.63
C ASP A 409 10.61 8.59 9.59
N CYS A 410 10.04 7.52 10.14
CA CYS A 410 8.60 7.34 10.17
C CYS A 410 7.91 8.20 11.23
N ASN A 411 8.62 8.60 12.28
CA ASN A 411 8.10 9.32 13.43
C ASN A 411 6.80 8.70 14.02
N PHE A 412 6.74 7.37 14.17
CA PHE A 412 5.59 6.71 14.79
C PHE A 412 5.40 7.18 16.23
N PHE A 413 4.14 7.43 16.61
CA PHE A 413 3.74 8.04 17.88
C PHE A 413 4.41 9.40 18.18
N GLY A 414 4.86 10.12 17.16
CA GLY A 414 5.35 11.49 17.30
C GLY A 414 4.26 12.47 17.74
N ASP A 415 2.99 12.15 17.49
CA ASP A 415 1.83 12.84 18.04
C ASP A 415 1.21 11.98 19.18
N PRO A 416 0.94 12.57 20.36
CA PRO A 416 0.41 11.82 21.50
C PRO A 416 -0.99 11.21 21.25
N ASP A 417 -1.78 11.79 20.34
CA ASP A 417 -3.11 11.28 20.04
C ASP A 417 -3.06 9.93 19.28
N ASP A 418 -2.01 9.72 18.48
CA ASP A 418 -1.79 8.46 17.76
C ASP A 418 -1.59 7.31 18.74
N LEU A 419 -0.79 7.54 19.78
CA LEU A 419 -0.54 6.56 20.84
C LEU A 419 -1.82 6.32 21.66
N ARG A 420 -2.54 7.38 22.03
CA ARG A 420 -3.79 7.31 22.80
C ARG A 420 -4.84 6.43 22.10
N LEU A 421 -5.10 6.68 20.82
CA LEU A 421 -6.05 5.89 20.02
C LEU A 421 -5.59 4.43 19.86
N THR A 422 -4.29 4.21 19.70
CA THR A 422 -3.72 2.87 19.60
C THR A 422 -3.90 2.09 20.90
N ILE A 423 -3.63 2.68 22.06
CA ILE A 423 -3.85 2.07 23.38
C ILE A 423 -5.34 1.79 23.60
N ALA A 424 -6.22 2.72 23.24
CA ALA A 424 -7.67 2.49 23.31
C ALA A 424 -8.10 1.28 22.47
N SER A 425 -7.51 1.10 21.28
CA SER A 425 -7.76 -0.07 20.44
C SER A 425 -7.18 -1.37 21.02
N VAL A 426 -6.01 -1.34 21.65
CA VAL A 426 -5.45 -2.50 22.36
C VAL A 426 -6.41 -2.97 23.47
N ARG A 427 -6.95 -2.02 24.25
CA ARG A 427 -7.96 -2.34 25.27
C ARG A 427 -9.25 -2.89 24.67
N HIS A 428 -9.68 -2.37 23.51
CA HIS A 428 -10.85 -2.90 22.81
C HIS A 428 -10.62 -4.32 22.29
N ALA A 429 -9.45 -4.61 21.71
CA ALA A 429 -9.07 -5.94 21.25
C ALA A 429 -9.08 -6.97 22.39
N ARG A 430 -8.67 -6.58 23.61
CA ARG A 430 -8.81 -7.40 24.82
C ARG A 430 -10.27 -7.73 25.15
N LYS A 431 -11.15 -6.72 25.15
CA LYS A 431 -12.60 -6.94 25.36
C LYS A 431 -13.18 -7.91 24.32
N LEU A 432 -12.70 -7.86 23.08
CA LEU A 432 -13.13 -8.77 22.03
C LEU A 432 -12.69 -10.22 22.32
N LEU A 433 -11.46 -10.44 22.81
CA LEU A 433 -11.00 -11.76 23.27
C LEU A 433 -11.84 -12.30 24.45
N GLU A 434 -12.36 -11.40 25.29
CA GLU A 434 -13.22 -11.73 26.44
C GLU A 434 -14.71 -11.89 26.08
N THR A 435 -15.06 -11.78 24.80
CA THR A 435 -16.43 -11.92 24.29
C THR A 435 -16.61 -13.30 23.63
N GLU A 436 -17.77 -13.93 23.79
CA GLU A 436 -18.06 -15.19 23.09
C GLU A 436 -18.15 -14.96 21.58
N PRO A 437 -17.66 -15.89 20.74
CA PRO A 437 -17.16 -17.22 21.10
C PRO A 437 -15.66 -17.29 21.48
N PHE A 438 -14.92 -16.18 21.48
CA PHE A 438 -13.49 -16.22 21.82
C PHE A 438 -13.26 -16.56 23.29
N LYS A 439 -14.03 -15.98 24.22
CA LYS A 439 -13.86 -16.18 25.66
C LYS A 439 -13.72 -17.65 26.06
N SER A 440 -14.57 -18.53 25.50
CA SER A 440 -14.53 -19.95 25.78
C SER A 440 -13.33 -20.68 25.16
N LYS A 441 -12.80 -20.18 24.03
CA LYS A 441 -11.73 -20.80 23.23
C LYS A 441 -10.32 -20.32 23.55
N ILE A 442 -10.14 -19.11 24.08
CA ILE A 442 -8.84 -18.56 24.44
C ILE A 442 -8.26 -19.28 25.66
N ALA A 443 -6.99 -19.69 25.56
CA ALA A 443 -6.22 -20.27 26.66
C ALA A 443 -5.53 -19.18 27.50
N GLY A 444 -5.07 -18.11 26.86
CA GLY A 444 -4.48 -16.95 27.52
C GLY A 444 -3.92 -15.93 26.54
N GLU A 445 -3.83 -14.67 26.99
CA GLU A 445 -3.16 -13.58 26.28
C GLU A 445 -1.64 -13.74 26.38
N LEU A 446 -0.96 -13.67 25.23
CA LEU A 446 0.48 -13.76 25.11
C LEU A 446 1.13 -12.37 25.03
N LEU A 447 0.59 -11.48 24.21
CA LEU A 447 1.02 -10.07 24.10
C LEU A 447 -0.21 -9.17 24.13
N PRO A 448 -0.21 -8.05 24.89
CA PRO A 448 0.84 -7.60 25.82
C PRO A 448 1.10 -8.56 27.00
N GLY A 449 0.13 -9.41 27.32
CA GLY A 449 0.09 -10.22 28.52
C GLY A 449 -0.80 -9.54 29.59
N PRO A 450 -1.55 -10.32 30.39
CA PRO A 450 -2.59 -9.78 31.27
C PRO A 450 -2.04 -8.90 32.41
N ALA A 451 -0.74 -8.97 32.69
CA ALA A 451 -0.09 -8.15 33.72
C ALA A 451 0.19 -6.70 33.26
N ILE A 452 0.18 -6.43 31.95
CA ILE A 452 0.42 -5.09 31.40
C ILE A 452 -0.94 -4.44 31.11
N ASP A 453 -1.47 -3.65 32.05
CA ASP A 453 -2.77 -2.98 31.88
C ASP A 453 -2.77 -1.49 32.24
N ASP A 454 -1.72 -1.00 32.89
CA ASP A 454 -1.54 0.42 33.14
C ASP A 454 -1.06 1.16 31.87
N GLU A 455 -1.24 2.48 31.88
CA GLU A 455 -0.93 3.33 30.73
C GLU A 455 0.55 3.31 30.37
N ALA A 456 1.42 3.32 31.38
CA ALA A 456 2.87 3.30 31.19
C ALA A 456 3.35 1.98 30.56
N GLY A 457 2.81 0.85 31.02
CA GLY A 457 3.10 -0.47 30.49
C GLY A 457 2.61 -0.63 29.06
N LEU A 458 1.38 -0.19 28.75
CA LEU A 458 0.85 -0.24 27.39
C LEU A 458 1.58 0.70 26.44
N THR A 459 2.01 1.88 26.90
CA THR A 459 2.85 2.80 26.12
C THR A 459 4.17 2.15 25.75
N LYS A 460 4.86 1.56 26.74
CA LYS A 460 6.12 0.84 26.50
C LYS A 460 5.92 -0.33 25.54
N PHE A 461 4.86 -1.10 25.74
CA PHE A 461 4.50 -2.22 24.86
C PHE A 461 4.26 -1.76 23.42
N ALA A 462 3.49 -0.68 23.23
CA ALA A 462 3.22 -0.10 21.91
C ALA A 462 4.53 0.33 21.23
N GLY A 463 5.42 1.03 21.94
CA GLY A 463 6.74 1.43 21.40
C GLY A 463 7.62 0.24 20.99
N GLN A 464 7.55 -0.86 21.77
CA GLN A 464 8.31 -2.08 21.49
C GLN A 464 7.78 -2.91 20.32
N THR A 465 6.49 -2.78 19.99
CA THR A 465 5.81 -3.65 19.01
C THR A 465 5.34 -2.94 17.75
N VAL A 466 5.22 -1.61 17.77
CA VAL A 466 4.70 -0.86 16.63
C VAL A 466 5.56 -1.10 15.39
N LYS A 467 4.86 -1.32 14.28
CA LYS A 467 5.46 -1.52 12.97
C LYS A 467 4.58 -0.88 11.91
N THR A 468 5.16 -0.67 10.74
CA THR A 468 4.43 -0.26 9.54
C THR A 468 3.37 -1.30 9.17
N ASN A 469 2.25 -0.82 8.62
CA ASN A 469 1.29 -1.63 7.87
C ASN A 469 1.53 -1.51 6.35
N TYR A 470 2.73 -1.08 5.96
CA TYR A 470 3.27 -1.00 4.59
C TYR A 470 2.53 -0.03 3.66
N HIS A 471 2.05 1.10 4.20
CA HIS A 471 1.25 2.08 3.48
C HIS A 471 1.87 3.49 3.47
N PRO A 472 3.17 3.66 3.14
CA PRO A 472 3.78 4.99 3.16
C PRO A 472 3.21 5.88 2.05
N VAL A 473 2.95 7.16 2.35
CA VAL A 473 2.45 8.17 1.42
C VAL A 473 3.07 9.55 1.68
N GLY A 474 2.81 10.52 0.80
CA GLY A 474 2.90 11.96 1.12
C GLY A 474 4.25 12.67 0.93
N THR A 475 5.31 11.97 0.55
CA THR A 475 6.67 12.54 0.40
C THR A 475 6.87 13.45 -0.80
N ALA A 476 5.93 13.48 -1.73
CA ALA A 476 5.85 14.43 -2.84
C ALA A 476 4.46 15.07 -2.86
N ARG A 477 4.00 15.50 -1.68
CA ARG A 477 2.64 15.97 -1.39
C ARG A 477 2.07 16.88 -2.48
N MET A 478 0.86 16.56 -2.91
CA MET A 478 0.00 17.39 -3.75
C MET A 478 -0.59 18.56 -2.95
N GLY A 479 -0.71 19.72 -3.57
CA GLY A 479 -1.32 20.90 -2.97
C GLY A 479 -1.67 21.96 -4.02
N ALA A 480 -2.39 23.00 -3.59
CA ALA A 480 -2.71 24.12 -4.47
C ALA A 480 -1.43 24.79 -4.97
N ASP A 481 -1.47 25.47 -6.12
CA ASP A 481 -0.27 26.05 -6.75
C ASP A 481 0.55 26.94 -5.81
N ALA A 482 -0.13 27.74 -4.98
CA ALA A 482 0.49 28.63 -4.00
C ALA A 482 0.87 27.97 -2.67
N ASP A 483 0.54 26.69 -2.42
CA ASP A 483 0.90 25.99 -1.17
C ASP A 483 2.41 25.70 -1.14
N PRO A 484 3.19 26.35 -0.24
CA PRO A 484 4.64 26.18 -0.16
C PRO A 484 5.03 24.82 0.44
N THR A 485 4.07 24.06 1.00
CA THR A 485 4.30 22.76 1.62
C THR A 485 4.05 21.59 0.67
N SER A 486 3.82 21.87 -0.62
CA SER A 486 3.54 20.87 -1.65
C SER A 486 4.63 20.83 -2.72
N VAL A 487 4.79 19.65 -3.31
CA VAL A 487 5.78 19.33 -4.35
C VAL A 487 5.13 19.29 -5.73
N VAL A 488 3.88 18.81 -5.80
CA VAL A 488 3.11 18.75 -7.04
C VAL A 488 1.82 19.57 -6.98
N ASP A 489 1.36 20.07 -8.12
CA ASP A 489 0.07 20.73 -8.28
C ASP A 489 -1.11 19.72 -8.33
N GLY A 490 -2.34 20.23 -8.43
CA GLY A 490 -3.55 19.40 -8.55
C GLY A 490 -3.63 18.54 -9.82
N ASP A 491 -2.80 18.81 -10.82
CA ASP A 491 -2.62 18.02 -12.03
C ASP A 491 -1.41 17.06 -11.92
N LEU A 492 -0.80 16.94 -10.73
CA LEU A 492 0.37 16.10 -10.45
C LEU A 492 1.68 16.57 -11.08
N ARG A 493 1.76 17.79 -11.61
CA ARG A 493 2.99 18.36 -12.16
C ARG A 493 3.91 18.80 -11.04
N VAL A 494 5.20 18.47 -11.16
CA VAL A 494 6.22 18.97 -10.22
C VAL A 494 6.34 20.48 -10.38
N LYS A 495 6.18 21.21 -9.28
CA LYS A 495 6.18 22.68 -9.29
C LYS A 495 7.51 23.22 -9.81
N GLY A 496 7.43 24.16 -10.76
CA GLY A 496 8.61 24.78 -11.36
C GLY A 496 9.38 23.90 -12.36
N ILE A 497 8.91 22.67 -12.66
CA ILE A 497 9.57 21.76 -13.61
C ILE A 497 8.57 21.28 -14.66
N ALA A 498 8.67 21.81 -15.87
CA ALA A 498 7.83 21.41 -17.00
C ALA A 498 8.13 19.96 -17.43
N GLY A 499 7.10 19.23 -17.86
CA GLY A 499 7.26 17.87 -18.39
C GLY A 499 7.62 16.81 -17.34
N LEU A 500 7.42 17.09 -16.05
CA LEU A 500 7.64 16.14 -14.97
C LEU A 500 6.37 16.00 -14.11
N ARG A 501 5.92 14.76 -13.90
CA ARG A 501 4.82 14.45 -12.98
C ARG A 501 5.19 13.36 -11.99
N VAL A 502 4.51 13.34 -10.86
CA VAL A 502 4.57 12.23 -9.89
C VAL A 502 3.21 11.56 -9.84
N ILE A 503 3.14 10.25 -10.07
CA ILE A 503 1.87 9.52 -10.26
C ILE A 503 1.72 8.34 -9.31
N ASP A 504 2.30 8.40 -8.12
CA ASP A 504 2.22 7.35 -7.10
C ASP A 504 1.75 7.89 -5.74
N CYS A 505 1.71 7.05 -4.70
CA CYS A 505 1.22 7.41 -3.37
C CYS A 505 1.99 8.54 -2.68
N SER A 506 3.19 8.90 -3.13
CA SER A 506 3.92 10.06 -2.60
C SER A 506 3.13 11.36 -2.73
N ILE A 507 2.18 11.45 -3.67
CA ILE A 507 1.38 12.66 -3.88
C ILE A 507 0.27 12.86 -2.86
N MET A 508 -0.14 11.83 -2.12
CA MET A 508 -1.30 11.92 -1.23
C MET A 508 -1.08 12.97 -0.14
N PRO A 509 -1.90 14.04 -0.05
CA PRO A 509 -1.72 15.05 0.99
C PRO A 509 -1.91 14.50 2.40
N ALA A 510 -2.90 13.63 2.55
CA ALA A 510 -3.18 12.84 3.75
C ALA A 510 -3.36 11.38 3.36
N ILE A 511 -2.93 10.45 4.20
CA ILE A 511 -3.19 9.02 3.98
C ILE A 511 -4.70 8.73 4.02
N VAL A 512 -5.15 7.81 3.17
CA VAL A 512 -6.54 7.36 3.15
C VAL A 512 -6.81 6.33 4.25
N SER A 513 -8.07 6.20 4.64
CA SER A 513 -8.55 5.32 5.70
C SER A 513 -8.72 3.87 5.22
N GLY A 514 -7.62 3.25 4.81
CA GLY A 514 -7.56 1.85 4.37
C GLY A 514 -6.26 1.51 3.63
N ASN A 515 -6.13 0.26 3.17
CA ASN A 515 -4.95 -0.17 2.42
C ASN A 515 -4.74 0.66 1.13
N THR A 516 -3.50 1.02 0.82
CA THR A 516 -3.20 2.05 -0.21
C THR A 516 -3.04 1.54 -1.64
N ASN A 517 -3.19 0.23 -1.89
CA ASN A 517 -2.99 -0.33 -3.23
C ASN A 517 -4.09 0.09 -4.23
N ALA A 518 -5.38 0.05 -3.84
CA ALA A 518 -6.44 0.52 -4.72
C ALA A 518 -6.34 2.03 -4.98
N PRO A 519 -6.10 2.89 -3.96
CA PRO A 519 -5.79 4.31 -4.17
C PRO A 519 -4.63 4.54 -5.14
N ALA A 520 -3.53 3.77 -5.04
CA ALA A 520 -2.42 3.89 -5.97
C ALA A 520 -2.84 3.63 -7.42
N MET A 521 -3.64 2.58 -7.65
CA MET A 521 -4.15 2.24 -8.97
C MET A 521 -5.15 3.29 -9.50
N ALA A 522 -6.00 3.85 -8.64
CA ALA A 522 -6.90 4.94 -9.01
C ALA A 522 -6.15 6.24 -9.35
N ILE A 523 -5.08 6.57 -8.61
CA ILE A 523 -4.17 7.68 -8.95
C ILE A 523 -3.57 7.44 -10.33
N GLY A 524 -3.05 6.24 -10.62
CA GLY A 524 -2.51 5.89 -11.93
C GLY A 524 -3.56 6.00 -13.06
N SER A 525 -4.78 5.53 -12.82
CA SER A 525 -5.90 5.68 -13.74
C SER A 525 -6.18 7.15 -14.02
N LYS A 526 -6.37 7.96 -12.98
CA LYS A 526 -6.68 9.38 -13.12
C LYS A 526 -5.55 10.18 -13.77
N ALA A 527 -4.30 9.89 -13.40
CA ALA A 527 -3.13 10.52 -14.00
C ALA A 527 -3.09 10.33 -15.53
N ALA A 528 -3.40 9.12 -16.04
CA ALA A 528 -3.45 8.89 -17.48
C ALA A 528 -4.51 9.76 -18.19
N ALA A 529 -5.68 9.96 -17.57
CA ALA A 529 -6.71 10.85 -18.13
C ALA A 529 -6.26 12.32 -18.13
N MET A 530 -5.65 12.79 -17.03
CA MET A 530 -5.11 14.15 -16.93
C MET A 530 -4.01 14.42 -17.96
N ILE A 531 -3.11 13.45 -18.14
CA ILE A 531 -2.04 13.51 -19.14
C ILE A 531 -2.64 13.54 -20.55
N ALA A 532 -3.60 12.66 -20.85
CA ALA A 532 -4.25 12.62 -22.15
C ALA A 532 -4.92 13.96 -22.51
N MET A 533 -5.67 14.57 -21.57
CA MET A 533 -6.27 15.90 -21.77
C MET A 533 -5.21 16.98 -22.02
N ALA A 534 -4.12 16.98 -21.24
CA ALA A 534 -3.04 17.95 -21.39
C ALA A 534 -2.34 17.85 -22.75
N HIS A 535 -2.42 16.69 -23.43
CA HIS A 535 -1.87 16.44 -24.76
C HIS A 535 -2.94 16.37 -25.87
N GLY A 536 -4.12 16.96 -25.62
CA GLY A 536 -5.15 17.17 -26.64
C GLY A 536 -5.96 15.92 -27.02
N MET A 537 -5.91 14.87 -26.22
CA MET A 537 -6.71 13.66 -26.45
C MET A 537 -8.07 13.77 -25.75
N PRO A 538 -9.17 13.35 -26.42
CA PRO A 538 -10.47 13.28 -25.77
C PRO A 538 -10.47 12.17 -24.69
N VAL A 539 -11.11 12.42 -23.56
CA VAL A 539 -11.25 11.44 -22.47
C VAL A 539 -12.66 10.88 -22.48
N GLY A 540 -12.78 9.58 -22.77
CA GLY A 540 -14.01 8.81 -22.57
C GLY A 540 -14.18 8.38 -21.10
N SER A 541 -15.31 7.77 -20.78
CA SER A 541 -15.55 7.16 -19.45
C SER A 541 -14.41 6.17 -19.12
N PRO A 542 -13.91 6.08 -17.87
CA PRO A 542 -12.80 5.21 -17.54
C PRO A 542 -13.17 3.74 -17.80
N ILE A 543 -12.61 3.18 -18.87
CA ILE A 543 -12.62 1.77 -19.26
C ILE A 543 -14.04 1.17 -19.44
N SER A 544 -14.48 1.05 -20.70
CA SER A 544 -15.61 0.20 -21.11
C SER A 544 -15.14 -1.21 -21.45
#